data_AF-A0A397U1Y1-F1
#
_entry.id   AF-A0A397U1Y1-F1
#
_cell.length_a   1.000
_cell.length_b   1.000
_cell.length_c   1.000
_cell.angle_alpha   90.00
_cell.angle_beta   90.00
_cell.angle_gamma   90.00
#
_symmetry.space_group_name_H-M   'P 1'
#
loop_
_entity.id
_entity.type
_entity.pdbx_description
1 polymer ?
#
loop_
_entity_poly.entity_id
_entity_poly.type
_entity_poly.pdbx_seq_one_letter_code
_entity_poly.pdbx_strand_id
1 'polypeptide(L)'
;MDKQCMWKLSTGRFVIKELYKLEQELEFEHAIHSFIIDIDDELISSHFNDTELDEIDCAAGPHVPDLPDQITEFLYEFVGKKIE
;
A
#
# COMPACT_ATOMS: atom_id res chain seq x y z
N MET A 1 -16.40 6.49 -8.40
CA MET A 1 -15.13 6.34 -9.13
C MET A 1 -15.40 5.73 -10.49
N ASP A 2 -14.84 6.31 -11.54
CA ASP A 2 -14.91 5.74 -12.88
C ASP A 2 -14.14 4.42 -12.94
N LYS A 3 -14.78 3.37 -13.47
CA LYS A 3 -14.21 2.01 -13.54
C LYS A 3 -12.92 1.95 -14.38
N GLN A 4 -12.70 2.94 -15.25
CA GLN A 4 -11.51 3.03 -16.10
C GLN A 4 -10.25 3.41 -15.32
N CYS A 5 -10.39 4.06 -14.16
CA CYS A 5 -9.26 4.44 -13.30
C CYS A 5 -9.01 3.41 -12.18
N MET A 6 -9.81 2.34 -12.10
CA MET A 6 -9.65 1.32 -11.08
C MET A 6 -8.62 0.30 -11.52
N TRP A 7 -7.68 -0.01 -10.62
CA TRP A 7 -6.76 -1.12 -10.82
C TRP A 7 -7.54 -2.43 -10.90
N LYS A 8 -7.47 -3.06 -12.08
CA LYS A 8 -8.07 -4.34 -12.39
C LYS A 8 -6.96 -5.38 -12.50
N LEU A 9 -7.05 -6.43 -11.70
CA LEU A 9 -6.14 -7.57 -11.72
C LEU A 9 -6.38 -8.42 -12.98
N SER A 10 -5.40 -9.21 -13.36
CA SER A 10 -5.47 -10.18 -14.46
C SER A 10 -6.63 -11.18 -14.31
N THR A 11 -6.99 -11.52 -13.07
CA THR A 11 -8.16 -12.35 -12.71
C THR A 11 -9.50 -11.69 -12.97
N GLY A 12 -9.52 -10.38 -13.23
CA GLY A 12 -10.71 -9.59 -13.49
C GLY A 12 -11.31 -8.93 -12.25
N ARG A 13 -10.77 -9.20 -11.04
CA ARG A 13 -11.13 -8.49 -9.81
C ARG A 13 -10.61 -7.05 -9.85
N PHE A 14 -11.29 -6.17 -9.13
CA PHE A 14 -10.87 -4.78 -8.97
C PHE A 14 -10.37 -4.58 -7.56
N VAL A 15 -9.09 -4.27 -7.39
CA VAL A 15 -8.42 -4.18 -6.08
C VAL A 15 -9.19 -3.27 -5.13
N ILE A 16 -9.52 -2.06 -5.58
CA ILE A 16 -10.23 -1.05 -4.80
C ILE A 16 -11.60 -1.54 -4.31
N LYS A 17 -12.32 -2.33 -5.11
CA LYS A 17 -13.63 -2.87 -4.69
C LYS A 17 -13.50 -3.97 -3.67
N GLU A 18 -12.43 -4.74 -3.74
CA GLU A 18 -12.17 -5.83 -2.81
C GLU A 18 -11.74 -5.26 -1.45
N LEU A 19 -10.88 -4.24 -1.44
CA LEU A 19 -10.53 -3.50 -0.20
C LEU A 19 -11.75 -2.83 0.42
N TYR A 20 -12.62 -2.20 -0.39
CA TYR A 20 -13.86 -1.58 0.10
C TYR A 20 -14.83 -2.59 0.73
N LYS A 21 -14.78 -3.87 0.33
CA LYS A 21 -15.60 -4.91 1.00
C LYS A 21 -14.96 -5.32 2.32
N LEU A 22 -13.65 -5.55 2.31
CA LEU A 22 -12.88 -5.94 3.50
C LEU A 22 -13.01 -4.90 4.62
N GLU A 23 -12.93 -3.60 4.31
CA GLU A 23 -13.01 -2.55 5.34
C GLU A 23 -14.36 -2.52 6.05
N GLN A 24 -15.46 -2.90 5.39
CA GLN A 24 -16.79 -2.91 5.98
C GLN A 24 -16.96 -4.02 7.03
N GLU A 25 -16.08 -5.02 7.00
CA GLU A 25 -16.05 -6.14 7.95
C GLU A 25 -15.13 -5.86 9.15
N LEU A 26 -14.36 -4.77 9.12
CA LEU A 26 -13.43 -4.42 10.19
C LEU A 26 -14.07 -3.47 11.21
N GLU A 27 -13.94 -3.81 12.49
CA GLU A 27 -14.42 -2.99 13.60
C GLU A 27 -13.44 -1.87 13.99
N PHE A 28 -12.17 -1.99 13.58
CA PHE A 28 -11.08 -1.09 13.94
C PHE A 28 -10.34 -0.58 12.72
N GLU A 29 -9.64 0.55 12.89
CA GLU A 29 -8.80 1.12 11.85
C GLU A 29 -7.72 0.14 11.38
N HIS A 30 -7.50 0.12 10.07
CA HIS A 30 -6.59 -0.78 9.37
C HIS A 30 -6.07 -0.07 8.12
N ALA A 31 -4.89 -0.46 7.63
CA ALA A 31 -4.24 0.15 6.45
C ALA A 31 -5.17 0.23 5.22
N ILE A 32 -6.07 -0.74 5.07
CA ILE A 32 -7.03 -0.81 3.96
C ILE A 32 -8.03 0.35 3.92
N HIS A 33 -8.34 0.96 5.07
CA HIS A 33 -9.22 2.14 5.13
C HIS A 33 -8.60 3.36 4.44
N SER A 34 -7.27 3.35 4.26
CA SER A 34 -6.51 4.34 3.49
C SER A 34 -6.11 3.83 2.10
N PHE A 35 -6.67 2.72 1.65
CA PHE A 35 -6.29 2.02 0.41
C PHE A 35 -4.80 1.63 0.34
N ILE A 36 -4.17 1.43 1.50
CA ILE A 36 -2.81 0.91 1.59
C ILE A 36 -2.89 -0.61 1.63
N ILE A 37 -2.11 -1.25 0.76
CA ILE A 37 -2.03 -2.71 0.65
C ILE A 37 -0.66 -3.11 1.15
N ASP A 38 -0.64 -3.96 2.17
CA ASP A 38 0.54 -4.63 2.67
C ASP A 38 0.38 -6.13 2.35
N ILE A 39 1.26 -6.67 1.51
CA ILE A 39 1.17 -8.07 1.07
C ILE A 39 1.52 -9.06 2.19
N ASP A 40 2.27 -8.60 3.20
CA ASP A 40 2.65 -9.40 4.36
C ASP A 40 1.55 -9.40 5.45
N ASP A 41 0.52 -8.57 5.28
CA ASP A 41 -0.63 -8.53 6.17
C ASP A 41 -1.52 -9.79 6.02
N GLU A 42 -1.90 -10.39 7.14
CA GLU A 42 -2.67 -11.65 7.16
C GLU A 42 -4.06 -11.49 6.52
N LEU A 43 -4.68 -10.31 6.63
CA LEU A 43 -5.99 -10.04 6.05
C LEU A 43 -5.91 -9.89 4.52
N ILE A 44 -4.83 -9.29 4.02
CA ILE A 44 -4.58 -9.15 2.58
C ILE A 44 -4.19 -10.49 1.96
N SER A 45 -3.23 -11.19 2.56
CA SER A 45 -2.74 -12.47 2.07
C SER A 45 -3.80 -13.59 2.08
N SER A 46 -4.79 -13.52 2.97
CA SER A 46 -5.92 -14.45 2.99
C SER A 46 -7.05 -14.10 2.01
N HIS A 47 -7.18 -12.83 1.60
CA HIS A 47 -8.26 -12.37 0.72
C HIS A 47 -7.94 -12.42 -0.77
N PHE A 48 -6.67 -12.24 -1.12
CA PHE A 48 -6.17 -12.38 -2.49
C PHE A 48 -5.53 -13.75 -2.68
N ASN A 49 -5.51 -14.25 -3.91
CA ASN A 49 -4.77 -15.49 -4.21
C ASN A 49 -3.29 -15.20 -4.52
N ASP A 50 -2.45 -16.23 -4.51
CA ASP A 50 -1.00 -16.10 -4.76
C ASP A 50 -0.67 -15.37 -6.07
N THR A 51 -1.43 -15.61 -7.15
CA THR A 51 -1.23 -14.93 -8.44
C THR A 51 -1.58 -13.44 -8.37
N GLU A 52 -2.63 -13.09 -7.63
CA GLU A 52 -3.05 -11.71 -7.40
C GLU A 52 -2.06 -10.97 -6.50
N LEU A 53 -1.52 -11.65 -5.48
CA LEU A 53 -0.50 -11.10 -4.60
C LEU A 53 0.81 -10.86 -5.35
N ASP A 54 1.24 -11.80 -6.20
CA ASP A 54 2.41 -11.64 -7.06
C ASP A 54 2.23 -10.48 -8.06
N GLU A 55 1.02 -10.34 -8.65
CA GLU A 55 0.70 -9.20 -9.51
C GLU A 55 0.72 -7.87 -8.75
N ILE A 56 0.26 -7.85 -7.51
CA ILE A 56 0.24 -6.66 -6.65
C ILE A 56 1.67 -6.28 -6.24
N ASP A 57 2.51 -7.24 -5.85
CA ASP A 57 3.90 -7.02 -5.46
C ASP A 57 4.77 -6.56 -6.65
N CYS A 58 4.55 -7.17 -7.81
CA CYS A 58 5.25 -6.79 -9.04
C CYS A 58 4.72 -5.49 -9.66
N ALA A 59 3.64 -4.90 -9.13
CA ALA A 59 3.07 -3.69 -9.69
C ALA A 59 4.04 -2.53 -9.50
N ALA A 60 4.51 -1.98 -10.63
CA ALA A 60 5.35 -0.79 -10.60
C ALA A 60 4.57 0.38 -9.97
N GLY A 61 4.92 0.72 -8.73
CA GLY A 61 4.42 1.91 -8.07
C GLY A 61 4.82 3.17 -8.83
N PRO A 62 4.15 4.31 -8.56
CA PRO A 62 4.62 5.59 -9.07
C PRO A 62 6.07 5.80 -8.65
N HIS A 63 6.89 6.28 -9.59
CA HIS A 63 8.29 6.59 -9.31
C HIS A 63 8.38 7.59 -8.15
N VAL A 64 8.87 7.14 -7.01
CA VAL A 64 9.20 8.01 -5.87
C VAL A 64 10.58 8.60 -6.16
N PRO A 65 10.71 9.92 -6.32
CA PRO A 65 12.03 10.52 -6.53
C PRO A 65 12.91 10.29 -5.31
N ASP A 66 14.20 10.06 -5.54
CA ASP A 66 15.18 9.97 -4.47
C ASP A 66 15.17 11.25 -3.63
N LEU A 67 15.35 11.08 -2.32
CA LEU A 67 15.46 12.20 -1.41
C LEU A 67 16.75 12.97 -1.73
N PRO A 68 16.70 14.29 -2.02
CA PRO A 68 17.90 15.06 -2.33
C PRO A 68 18.95 14.95 -1.23
N ASP A 69 20.22 14.81 -1.61
CA ASP A 69 21.35 14.62 -0.69
C ASP A 69 21.39 15.66 0.43
N GLN A 70 21.07 16.92 0.11
CA GLN A 70 21.01 18.01 1.09
C GLN A 70 19.98 17.76 2.20
N ILE A 71 18.81 17.22 1.86
CA ILE A 71 17.75 16.93 2.83
C ILE A 71 18.16 15.71 3.65
N THR A 72 18.72 14.69 2.99
CA THR A 72 19.25 13.49 3.64
C THR A 72 20.33 13.85 4.67
N GLU A 73 21.30 14.69 4.29
CA GLU A 73 22.36 15.18 5.17
C GLU A 73 21.80 15.97 6.35
N PHE A 74 20.85 16.87 6.11
CA PHE A 74 20.16 17.60 7.17
C PHE A 74 19.46 16.66 8.16
N LEU A 75 18.73 15.66 7.68
CA LEU A 75 18.05 14.68 8.55
C LEU A 75 19.06 13.86 9.38
N TYR A 76 20.22 13.50 8.81
CA TYR A 76 21.28 12.81 9.54
C TYR A 76 21.83 13.61 10.71
N GLU A 77 21.81 14.95 10.67
CA GLU A 77 22.23 15.79 11.79
C GLU A 77 21.35 15.63 13.05
N PHE A 78 20.16 15.06 12.92
CA PHE A 78 19.22 14.83 14.03
C PHE A 78 19.19 13.37 14.50
N VAL A 79 19.88 12.46 13.81
CA VAL A 79 19.98 11.06 14.23
C VAL A 79 20.74 10.98 15.55
N GLY A 80 20.08 10.52 16.61
CA GLY A 80 20.68 10.37 17.94
C GLY A 80 20.70 11.63 18.82
N LYS A 81 20.18 12.77 18.34
CA LYS A 81 19.96 13.94 19.23
C LYS A 81 18.76 13.68 20.12
N LYS A 82 18.99 13.59 21.44
CA LYS A 82 17.90 13.67 22.42
C LYS A 82 17.42 15.11 22.48
N ILE A 83 16.13 15.30 22.28
CA ILE A 83 15.45 16.56 22.56
C ILE A 83 15.42 16.67 24.10
N GLU A 84 16.19 17.60 24.66
CA GLU A 84 16.12 17.99 26.09
C GLU A 84 14.91 18.89 26.36
#